data_AF-A0A7Z9KW64-F1
#
_entry.id   AF-A0A7Z9KW64-F1
#
_cell.length_a   1.000
_cell.length_b   1.000
_cell.length_c   1.000
_cell.angle_alpha   90.00
_cell.angle_beta   90.00
_cell.angle_gamma   90.00
#
_symmetry.space_group_name_H-M   'P 1'
#
loop_
_entity.id
_entity.type
_entity.pdbx_description
1 polymer ?
#
loop_
_entity_poly.entity_id
_entity_poly.type
_entity_poly.pdbx_seq_one_letter_code
_entity_poly.pdbx_strand_id
1 'polypeptide(L)'
;MKQFAVLFAALLLISCGDSGSGADSAGTTDGEAFCEPLLKFCQGQDVFICQPDGHSVEFMKTCGATEACADGACACKPLCDGKSCGDDGCSGSCGDCADNESCGGDGQCVCVPSCVDKECGGDGCGGPCGGCDPGVECSPNGKCGCVADCTDKQCGDDGCGGSCGDCDGGIPCSDNGLCDCTPQCAGKTCGDNGCGGLCNGCLDLIYDDGTTETAYGYNTLPDTNPDRLACMVRFELPAKNMKLTRFAAGWMYGLFNLKVPFELGYINGSEMSCKIGDKDSWYNEFCQTVPEMIHKIGDFEPLEPYTYMEADALGDVTFPEKTVYIAALFDLPATDAWPENGMYVCPIDDSGDGGNSFMMPQYKDGDKTLLKASPFKDKDDNPGTTPFRIRVQLSQ
;
A
#
# COMPACT_ATOMS: atom_id res chain seq x y z
N MET A 1 -9.16 -1.28 -33.97
CA MET A 1 -10.59 -1.44 -34.32
C MET A 1 -11.15 -0.09 -34.73
N LYS A 2 -11.79 -0.04 -35.92
CA LYS A 2 -12.52 1.09 -36.54
C LYS A 2 -11.68 2.29 -37.01
N GLN A 3 -11.32 2.29 -38.30
CA GLN A 3 -11.22 3.52 -39.08
C GLN A 3 -12.56 3.77 -39.77
N PHE A 4 -13.02 5.01 -39.66
CA PHE A 4 -14.18 5.58 -40.34
C PHE A 4 -13.78 5.97 -41.77
N ALA A 5 -14.63 5.59 -42.72
CA ALA A 5 -14.56 6.01 -44.11
C ALA A 5 -14.89 7.51 -44.25
N VAL A 6 -14.13 8.22 -45.08
CA VAL A 6 -14.58 9.47 -45.71
C VAL A 6 -14.33 9.36 -47.21
N LEU A 7 -15.44 9.31 -47.95
CA LEU A 7 -15.56 9.50 -49.39
C LEU A 7 -14.99 10.86 -49.79
N PHE A 8 -14.18 10.91 -50.83
CA PHE A 8 -14.23 12.00 -51.81
C PHE A 8 -14.17 11.41 -53.22
N ALA A 9 -15.25 11.64 -53.96
CA ALA A 9 -15.35 11.35 -55.37
C ALA A 9 -14.65 12.45 -56.17
N ALA A 10 -13.78 12.06 -57.09
CA ALA A 10 -13.43 12.85 -58.25
C ALA A 10 -13.42 11.92 -59.46
N LEU A 11 -14.31 12.23 -60.40
CA LEU A 11 -14.56 11.54 -61.66
C LEU A 11 -13.63 12.08 -62.75
N LEU A 12 -13.35 11.22 -63.74
CA LEU A 12 -12.75 11.41 -65.08
C LEU A 12 -11.29 10.92 -65.29
N LEU A 13 -11.21 9.67 -65.77
CA LEU A 13 -10.72 9.20 -67.09
C LEU A 13 -9.55 10.02 -67.70
N ILE A 14 -8.43 9.39 -68.14
CA ILE A 14 -8.31 8.57 -69.36
C ILE A 14 -7.17 7.55 -69.22
N SER A 15 -7.40 6.36 -69.80
CA SER A 15 -6.54 5.16 -69.93
C SER A 15 -5.35 5.39 -70.89
N CYS A 16 -4.33 4.53 -71.01
CA CYS A 16 -4.41 3.20 -71.60
C CYS A 16 -3.06 2.48 -71.57
N GLY A 17 -3.08 1.14 -71.57
CA GLY A 17 -1.92 0.32 -71.88
C GLY A 17 -2.01 -1.13 -71.44
N ASP A 18 -3.02 -1.88 -71.88
CA ASP A 18 -2.76 -3.28 -72.19
C ASP A 18 -3.54 -3.77 -73.43
N SER A 19 -2.89 -4.73 -74.04
CA SER A 19 -2.85 -5.21 -75.40
C SER A 19 -4.11 -5.86 -75.95
N GLY A 20 -4.46 -5.48 -77.19
CA GLY A 20 -5.50 -6.10 -78.00
C GLY A 20 -5.11 -6.11 -79.46
N SER A 21 -4.68 -7.27 -79.94
CA SER A 21 -4.50 -7.65 -81.34
C SER A 21 -5.76 -7.39 -82.18
N GLY A 22 -5.62 -6.65 -83.28
CA GLY A 22 -6.66 -6.45 -84.28
C GLY A 22 -6.12 -5.66 -85.46
N ALA A 23 -5.54 -6.35 -86.43
CA ALA A 23 -5.38 -5.79 -87.76
C ALA A 23 -6.76 -5.74 -88.42
N ASP A 24 -7.26 -4.54 -88.71
CA ASP A 24 -8.15 -4.30 -89.86
C ASP A 24 -8.18 -2.80 -90.23
N SER A 25 -7.54 -2.52 -91.36
CA SER A 25 -7.93 -1.58 -92.42
C SER A 25 -8.41 -0.17 -92.07
N ALA A 26 -7.53 0.77 -92.40
CA ALA A 26 -7.75 2.19 -92.48
C ALA A 26 -8.91 2.63 -93.39
N GLY A 27 -9.56 3.72 -92.98
CA GLY A 27 -10.12 4.71 -93.90
C GLY A 27 -11.34 5.45 -93.37
N THR A 28 -11.14 6.57 -92.65
CA THR A 28 -11.65 7.91 -93.01
C THR A 28 -11.19 8.98 -92.01
N THR A 29 -10.46 9.96 -92.53
CA THR A 29 -10.40 11.40 -92.20
C THR A 29 -11.14 11.91 -90.94
N ASP A 30 -10.37 12.22 -89.90
CA ASP A 30 -10.18 13.57 -89.35
C ASP A 30 -8.89 13.55 -88.49
N GLY A 31 -8.02 14.54 -88.70
CA GLY A 31 -6.65 14.57 -88.18
C GLY A 31 -6.59 14.85 -86.68
N GLU A 32 -6.88 13.84 -85.86
CA GLU A 32 -6.57 13.89 -84.44
C GLU A 32 -5.04 13.75 -84.28
N ALA A 33 -4.41 14.75 -83.68
CA ALA A 33 -2.99 14.71 -83.36
C ALA A 33 -2.72 13.48 -82.48
N PHE A 34 -1.74 12.68 -82.87
CA PHE A 34 -1.31 11.48 -82.16
C PHE A 34 -0.58 11.82 -80.84
N CYS A 35 -0.02 13.04 -80.75
CA CYS A 35 0.63 13.58 -79.56
C CYS A 35 0.53 15.11 -79.52
N GLU A 36 0.68 15.71 -78.33
CA GLU A 36 0.71 17.18 -78.20
C GLU A 36 1.96 17.77 -78.89
N PRO A 37 1.82 18.78 -79.77
CA PRO A 37 2.96 19.34 -80.49
C PRO A 37 4.08 19.82 -79.55
N LEU A 38 5.32 19.44 -79.85
CA LEU A 38 6.53 19.74 -79.06
C LEU A 38 6.58 19.14 -77.65
N LEU A 39 5.60 18.32 -77.25
CA LEU A 39 5.65 17.59 -75.99
C LEU A 39 6.79 16.57 -76.03
N LYS A 40 7.63 16.58 -74.99
CA LYS A 40 8.61 15.53 -74.74
C LYS A 40 7.99 14.47 -73.86
N PHE A 41 8.23 13.22 -74.19
CA PHE A 41 7.73 12.09 -73.42
C PHE A 41 8.74 10.94 -73.44
N CYS A 42 8.52 9.97 -72.55
CA CYS A 42 9.41 8.85 -72.34
C CYS A 42 8.79 7.56 -72.87
N GLN A 43 9.60 6.75 -73.55
CA GLN A 43 9.25 5.37 -73.87
C GLN A 43 10.42 4.48 -73.46
N GLY A 44 10.31 3.85 -72.29
CA GLY A 44 11.44 3.16 -71.66
C GLY A 44 12.55 4.13 -71.24
N GLN A 45 13.77 3.93 -71.74
CA GLN A 45 14.93 4.80 -71.47
C GLN A 45 15.12 5.90 -72.53
N ASP A 46 14.26 5.92 -73.56
CA ASP A 46 14.39 6.81 -74.69
C ASP A 46 13.47 8.03 -74.52
N VAL A 47 14.03 9.21 -74.76
CA VAL A 47 13.31 10.48 -74.82
C VAL A 47 12.87 10.70 -76.26
N PHE A 48 11.58 10.94 -76.46
CA PHE A 48 11.01 11.33 -77.74
C PHE A 48 10.40 12.74 -77.66
N ILE A 49 10.33 13.42 -78.80
CA ILE A 49 9.58 14.67 -78.95
C ILE A 49 8.52 14.51 -80.03
N CYS A 50 7.31 15.01 -79.77
CA CYS A 50 6.29 15.13 -80.79
C CYS A 50 6.63 16.28 -81.75
N GLN A 51 6.62 16.02 -83.05
CA GLN A 51 6.86 17.08 -84.03
C GLN A 51 5.71 18.11 -84.04
N PRO A 52 5.95 19.33 -84.56
CA PRO A 52 4.93 20.38 -84.60
C PRO A 52 3.64 20.00 -85.34
N ASP A 53 3.70 19.01 -86.22
CA ASP A 53 2.54 18.51 -86.96
C ASP A 53 1.60 17.64 -86.10
N GLY A 54 2.02 17.25 -84.89
CA GLY A 54 1.23 16.43 -83.98
C GLY A 54 1.03 14.98 -84.44
N HIS A 55 1.67 14.55 -85.54
CA HIS A 55 1.43 13.25 -86.17
C HIS A 55 2.67 12.36 -86.25
N SER A 56 3.86 12.90 -85.93
CA SER A 56 5.10 12.14 -85.92
C SER A 56 5.90 12.37 -84.64
N VAL A 57 6.67 11.37 -84.25
CA VAL A 57 7.53 11.38 -83.06
C VAL A 57 8.97 11.21 -83.49
N GLU A 58 9.87 12.01 -82.91
CA GLU A 58 11.29 11.97 -83.20
C GLU A 58 12.06 11.52 -81.96
N PHE A 59 12.96 10.56 -82.15
CA PHE A 59 13.87 10.11 -81.12
C PHE A 59 14.91 11.20 -80.81
N MET A 60 15.02 11.59 -79.54
CA MET A 60 15.96 12.61 -79.10
C MET A 60 17.27 12.00 -78.58
N LYS A 61 17.17 11.13 -77.57
CA LYS A 61 18.30 10.47 -76.93
C LYS A 61 17.85 9.31 -76.06
N THR A 62 18.77 8.39 -75.80
CA THR A 62 18.64 7.36 -74.75
C THR A 62 19.30 7.88 -73.47
N CYS A 63 18.64 7.74 -72.33
CA CYS A 63 19.19 8.09 -71.02
C CYS A 63 20.32 7.14 -70.62
N GLY A 64 21.31 7.68 -69.90
CA GLY A 64 22.46 6.90 -69.44
C GLY A 64 22.08 5.85 -68.40
N ALA A 65 22.99 4.92 -68.11
CA ALA A 65 22.74 3.82 -67.16
C ALA A 65 22.41 4.28 -65.72
N THR A 66 22.78 5.50 -65.34
CA THR A 66 22.51 6.13 -64.03
C THR A 66 21.37 7.16 -64.10
N GLU A 67 20.66 7.21 -65.22
CA GLU A 67 19.54 8.11 -65.46
C GLU A 67 18.28 7.28 -65.71
N ALA A 68 17.12 7.90 -65.51
CA ALA A 68 15.85 7.38 -65.95
C ALA A 68 15.15 8.45 -66.79
N CYS A 69 14.47 8.04 -67.85
CA CYS A 69 13.58 8.95 -68.55
C CYS A 69 12.36 9.23 -67.67
N ALA A 70 12.22 10.47 -67.22
CA ALA A 70 11.07 10.98 -66.48
C ALA A 70 10.64 12.31 -67.08
N ASP A 71 9.34 12.49 -67.32
CA ASP A 71 8.74 13.72 -67.86
C ASP A 71 9.42 14.27 -69.13
N GLY A 72 9.82 13.36 -70.04
CA GLY A 72 10.45 13.74 -71.31
C GLY A 72 11.88 14.26 -71.18
N ALA A 73 12.56 13.98 -70.07
CA ALA A 73 13.95 14.29 -69.85
C ALA A 73 14.69 13.13 -69.15
N CYS A 74 16.02 13.10 -69.28
CA CYS A 74 16.82 12.21 -68.46
C CYS A 74 17.04 12.86 -67.10
N ALA A 75 16.52 12.22 -66.06
CA ALA A 75 16.72 12.61 -64.67
C ALA A 75 17.62 11.57 -63.99
N CYS A 76 18.38 11.99 -62.98
CA CYS A 76 19.23 11.07 -62.23
C CYS A 76 18.36 10.01 -61.54
N LYS A 77 18.77 8.74 -61.61
CA LYS A 77 18.09 7.62 -60.96
C LYS A 77 18.82 7.27 -59.66
N PRO A 78 18.21 7.46 -58.47
CA PRO A 78 18.79 7.07 -57.20
C PRO A 78 19.18 5.58 -57.16
N LEU A 79 20.40 5.27 -56.71
CA LEU A 79 20.97 3.92 -56.64
C LEU A 79 20.97 3.39 -55.20
N CYS A 80 19.78 3.05 -54.71
CA CYS A 80 19.57 2.59 -53.33
C CYS A 80 19.26 1.10 -53.18
N ASP A 81 19.27 0.35 -54.29
CA ASP A 81 19.02 -1.08 -54.26
C ASP A 81 20.05 -1.78 -53.35
N GLY A 82 19.55 -2.35 -52.24
CA GLY A 82 20.38 -3.03 -51.25
C GLY A 82 21.12 -2.12 -50.26
N LYS A 83 20.83 -0.82 -50.23
CA LYS A 83 21.34 0.13 -49.23
C LYS A 83 20.22 0.60 -48.30
N SER A 84 20.53 0.76 -47.01
CA SER A 84 19.66 1.37 -46.00
C SER A 84 20.08 2.81 -45.66
N CYS A 85 21.31 3.21 -46.01
CA CYS A 85 21.85 4.54 -45.76
C CYS A 85 22.90 4.94 -46.81
N GLY A 86 23.29 6.22 -46.78
CA GLY A 86 24.39 6.77 -47.58
C GLY A 86 23.98 7.29 -48.94
N ASP A 87 24.93 7.86 -49.69
CA ASP A 87 24.63 8.59 -50.93
C ASP A 87 23.93 7.73 -52.00
N ASP A 88 22.91 8.33 -52.63
CA ASP A 88 22.14 7.71 -53.71
C ASP A 88 22.74 7.91 -55.12
N GLY A 89 23.86 8.64 -55.22
CA GLY A 89 24.53 8.99 -56.48
C GLY A 89 23.90 10.16 -57.25
N CYS A 90 22.81 10.72 -56.74
CA CYS A 90 22.02 11.82 -57.31
C CYS A 90 21.98 13.06 -56.41
N SER A 91 22.95 13.20 -55.51
CA SER A 91 23.02 14.24 -54.45
C SER A 91 21.94 14.10 -53.36
N GLY A 92 21.25 12.96 -53.28
CA GLY A 92 20.37 12.56 -52.19
C GLY A 92 20.98 11.44 -51.35
N SER A 93 20.19 10.90 -50.42
CA SER A 93 20.56 9.78 -49.54
C SER A 93 19.55 8.64 -49.68
N CYS A 94 20.03 7.40 -49.57
CA CYS A 94 19.22 6.19 -49.53
C CYS A 94 18.49 5.98 -48.20
N GLY A 95 18.87 6.73 -47.17
CA GLY A 95 18.27 6.69 -45.83
C GLY A 95 19.24 7.20 -44.77
N ASP A 96 18.77 7.23 -43.52
CA ASP A 96 19.54 7.64 -42.36
C ASP A 96 19.60 6.49 -41.34
N CYS A 97 20.73 6.38 -40.63
CA CYS A 97 20.89 5.41 -39.56
C CYS A 97 20.33 5.93 -38.23
N ALA A 98 20.05 5.01 -37.30
CA ALA A 98 19.65 5.39 -35.95
C ALA A 98 20.81 6.09 -35.19
N ASP A 99 20.49 6.81 -34.11
CA ASP A 99 21.45 7.63 -33.34
C ASP A 99 22.69 6.85 -32.83
N ASN A 100 22.62 5.52 -32.70
CA ASN A 100 23.70 4.64 -32.25
C ASN A 100 24.35 3.81 -33.37
N GLU A 101 24.11 4.18 -34.63
CA GLU A 101 24.61 3.49 -35.81
C GLU A 101 25.35 4.47 -36.73
N SER A 102 26.24 3.93 -37.54
CA SER A 102 26.93 4.67 -38.60
C SER A 102 26.72 3.98 -39.93
N CYS A 103 26.71 4.76 -41.02
CA CYS A 103 26.58 4.18 -42.34
C CYS A 103 27.89 3.51 -42.76
N GLY A 104 27.86 2.18 -42.90
CA GLY A 104 28.95 1.38 -43.42
C GLY A 104 29.22 1.66 -44.90
N GLY A 105 30.41 1.29 -45.37
CA GLY A 105 30.81 1.51 -46.77
C GLY A 105 30.02 0.70 -47.79
N ASP A 106 29.29 -0.33 -47.36
CA ASP A 106 28.34 -1.12 -48.13
C ASP A 106 26.92 -0.50 -48.17
N GLY A 107 26.73 0.65 -47.51
CA GLY A 107 25.44 1.34 -47.42
C GLY A 107 24.49 0.69 -46.41
N GLN A 108 25.01 -0.07 -45.45
CA GLN A 108 24.25 -0.64 -44.34
C GLN A 108 24.56 0.07 -43.03
N CYS A 109 23.54 0.28 -42.20
CA CYS A 109 23.74 0.81 -40.85
C CYS A 109 24.44 -0.23 -39.98
N VAL A 110 25.56 0.18 -39.37
CA VAL A 110 26.34 -0.64 -38.45
C VAL A 110 26.40 0.02 -37.08
N CYS A 111 26.13 -0.76 -36.03
CA CYS A 111 26.15 -0.28 -34.65
C CYS A 111 27.54 0.24 -34.28
N VAL A 112 27.60 1.40 -33.62
CA VAL A 112 28.84 2.01 -33.14
C VAL A 112 28.94 1.83 -31.62
N PRO A 113 29.84 0.96 -31.12
CA PRO A 113 30.05 0.76 -29.69
C PRO A 113 30.41 2.06 -28.98
N SER A 114 29.79 2.31 -27.81
CA SER A 114 30.11 3.47 -26.97
C SER A 114 30.22 3.12 -25.50
N CYS A 115 31.36 3.48 -24.93
CA CYS A 115 31.71 3.29 -23.52
C CYS A 115 32.01 4.59 -22.80
N VAL A 116 31.53 5.72 -23.36
CA VAL A 116 31.71 7.03 -22.74
C VAL A 116 31.14 6.99 -21.32
N ASP A 117 31.97 7.43 -20.36
CA ASP A 117 31.72 7.45 -18.92
C ASP A 117 31.47 6.10 -18.23
N LYS A 118 31.60 4.98 -18.93
CA LYS A 118 31.44 3.62 -18.38
C LYS A 118 32.80 2.96 -18.10
N GLU A 119 32.92 2.38 -16.91
CA GLU A 119 34.03 1.50 -16.50
C GLU A 119 33.71 0.02 -16.77
N CYS A 120 32.42 -0.33 -16.80
CA CYS A 120 31.93 -1.70 -16.99
C CYS A 120 30.56 -1.70 -17.68
N GLY A 121 30.06 -2.90 -18.04
CA GLY A 121 28.74 -3.08 -18.63
C GLY A 121 28.77 -3.09 -20.16
N GLY A 122 27.59 -2.99 -20.80
CA GLY A 122 27.46 -3.09 -22.25
C GLY A 122 27.76 -1.78 -23.00
N ASP A 123 28.29 -1.92 -24.22
CA ASP A 123 28.64 -0.85 -25.17
C ASP A 123 27.48 -0.36 -26.06
N GLY A 124 26.28 -0.94 -25.89
CA GLY A 124 25.09 -0.65 -26.70
C GLY A 124 24.99 -1.44 -28.02
N CYS A 125 26.02 -2.20 -28.38
CA CYS A 125 26.10 -3.03 -29.58
C CYS A 125 26.30 -4.52 -29.27
N GLY A 126 26.17 -4.91 -28.00
CA GLY A 126 26.30 -6.29 -27.54
C GLY A 126 27.70 -6.68 -27.08
N GLY A 127 28.67 -5.75 -27.12
CA GLY A 127 30.00 -5.91 -26.53
C GLY A 127 30.11 -5.30 -25.13
N PRO A 128 31.17 -5.63 -24.37
CA PRO A 128 31.43 -5.04 -23.05
C PRO A 128 32.34 -3.81 -23.14
N CYS A 129 32.13 -2.83 -22.26
CA CYS A 129 32.97 -1.65 -22.05
C CYS A 129 34.17 -1.89 -21.13
N GLY A 130 34.13 -2.96 -20.33
CA GLY A 130 35.12 -3.29 -19.31
C GLY A 130 34.55 -4.30 -18.33
N GLY A 131 35.26 -4.54 -17.23
CA GLY A 131 34.85 -5.43 -16.15
C GLY A 131 35.33 -4.91 -14.81
N CYS A 132 34.58 -5.21 -13.75
CA CYS A 132 34.94 -4.82 -12.40
C CYS A 132 35.85 -5.86 -11.74
N ASP A 133 36.64 -5.44 -10.76
CA ASP A 133 37.48 -6.33 -9.95
C ASP A 133 36.61 -7.34 -9.16
N PRO A 134 37.18 -8.46 -8.68
CA PRO A 134 36.43 -9.39 -7.84
C PRO A 134 35.87 -8.70 -6.57
N GLY A 135 34.57 -8.86 -6.32
CA GLY A 135 33.87 -8.31 -5.15
C GLY A 135 33.24 -6.92 -5.35
N VAL A 136 33.31 -6.36 -6.55
CA VAL A 136 32.58 -5.15 -6.95
C VAL A 136 31.64 -5.46 -8.13
N GLU A 137 30.44 -4.93 -8.11
CA GLU A 137 29.46 -5.12 -9.19
C GLU A 137 29.38 -3.90 -10.10
N CYS A 138 28.98 -4.17 -11.34
CA CYS A 138 28.73 -3.14 -12.31
C CYS A 138 27.33 -2.55 -12.09
N SER A 139 27.28 -1.30 -11.69
CA SER A 139 26.02 -0.58 -11.51
C SER A 139 25.34 -0.26 -12.86
N PRO A 140 24.04 0.08 -12.88
CA PRO A 140 23.33 0.43 -14.13
C PRO A 140 23.91 1.64 -14.87
N ASN A 141 24.57 2.56 -14.17
CA ASN A 141 25.30 3.69 -14.74
C ASN A 141 26.71 3.32 -15.24
N GLY A 142 27.06 2.04 -15.27
CA GLY A 142 28.32 1.52 -15.80
C GLY A 142 29.53 1.85 -14.94
N LYS A 143 29.36 1.99 -13.62
CA LYS A 143 30.44 2.22 -12.66
C LYS A 143 30.65 0.98 -11.81
N CYS A 144 31.89 0.73 -11.41
CA CYS A 144 32.18 -0.37 -10.49
C CYS A 144 31.98 0.12 -9.06
N GLY A 145 31.04 -0.52 -8.35
CA GLY A 145 30.71 -0.19 -6.96
C GLY A 145 30.80 -1.43 -6.08
N CYS A 146 31.13 -1.23 -4.80
CA CYS A 146 31.04 -2.31 -3.83
C CYS A 146 29.56 -2.67 -3.59
N VAL A 147 29.30 -3.94 -3.31
CA VAL A 147 27.95 -4.42 -2.98
C VAL A 147 27.89 -4.64 -1.48
N ALA A 148 26.97 -3.92 -0.83
CA ALA A 148 26.65 -4.11 0.58
C ALA A 148 26.20 -5.55 0.83
N ASP A 149 26.88 -6.27 1.72
CA ASP A 149 26.51 -7.63 2.14
C ASP A 149 25.92 -7.63 3.55
N CYS A 150 24.59 -7.72 3.55
CA CYS A 150 23.76 -7.81 4.74
C CYS A 150 23.10 -9.17 4.89
N THR A 151 23.60 -10.19 4.18
CA THR A 151 23.08 -11.56 4.29
C THR A 151 23.19 -12.00 5.76
N ASP A 152 22.05 -12.43 6.32
CA ASP A 152 21.91 -12.87 7.71
C ASP A 152 22.23 -11.80 8.79
N LYS A 153 22.32 -10.52 8.42
CA LYS A 153 22.50 -9.40 9.36
C LYS A 153 21.24 -8.54 9.46
N GLN A 154 20.94 -8.09 10.68
CA GLN A 154 19.93 -7.08 11.00
C GLN A 154 20.56 -5.70 11.23
N CYS A 155 21.83 -5.67 11.62
CA CYS A 155 22.57 -4.45 11.97
C CYS A 155 24.07 -4.63 11.70
N GLY A 156 24.82 -3.53 11.79
CA GLY A 156 26.28 -3.53 11.67
C GLY A 156 26.78 -3.21 10.27
N ASP A 157 28.10 -3.28 10.07
CA ASP A 157 28.78 -2.89 8.81
C ASP A 157 28.36 -3.81 7.64
N ASP A 158 28.13 -3.19 6.49
CA ASP A 158 27.76 -3.84 5.23
C ASP A 158 28.97 -4.25 4.37
N GLY A 159 30.21 -3.99 4.84
CA GLY A 159 31.45 -4.29 4.12
C GLY A 159 31.81 -3.23 3.07
N CYS A 160 31.00 -2.19 2.96
CA CYS A 160 31.05 -1.14 1.95
C CYS A 160 31.22 0.27 2.54
N GLY A 161 31.38 0.36 3.88
CA GLY A 161 31.39 1.62 4.61
C GLY A 161 30.00 2.19 4.91
N GLY A 162 28.94 1.40 4.66
CA GLY A 162 27.57 1.64 5.11
C GLY A 162 27.19 0.74 6.28
N SER A 163 25.88 0.59 6.55
CA SER A 163 25.38 -0.34 7.56
C SER A 163 24.15 -1.10 7.06
N CYS A 164 23.95 -2.31 7.58
CA CYS A 164 22.84 -3.20 7.28
C CYS A 164 21.53 -2.86 8.00
N GLY A 165 21.55 -1.87 8.89
CA GLY A 165 20.42 -1.47 9.73
C GLY A 165 20.85 -1.07 11.14
N ASP A 166 19.86 -0.71 11.94
CA ASP A 166 19.98 -0.35 13.34
C ASP A 166 19.01 -1.19 14.18
N CYS A 167 19.39 -1.49 15.42
CA CYS A 167 18.53 -2.20 16.35
C CYS A 167 17.61 -1.24 17.11
N ASP A 168 16.31 -1.54 17.13
CA ASP A 168 15.31 -0.76 17.86
C ASP A 168 15.46 -0.90 19.38
N GLY A 169 14.98 0.11 20.12
CA GLY A 169 14.88 0.05 21.59
C GLY A 169 16.22 0.08 22.32
N GLY A 170 17.32 0.46 21.66
CA GLY A 170 18.65 0.53 22.28
C GLY A 170 19.32 -0.84 22.48
N ILE A 171 18.83 -1.87 21.79
CA ILE A 171 19.45 -3.21 21.77
C ILE A 171 20.82 -3.09 21.07
N PRO A 172 21.91 -3.59 21.67
CA PRO A 172 23.21 -3.55 21.02
C PRO A 172 23.26 -4.51 19.83
N CYS A 173 23.94 -4.10 18.76
CA CYS A 173 24.27 -5.00 17.66
C CYS A 173 25.39 -5.94 18.10
N SER A 174 25.18 -7.25 18.03
CA SER A 174 26.22 -8.23 18.33
C SER A 174 27.19 -8.42 17.16
N ASP A 175 28.35 -9.04 17.41
CA ASP A 175 29.43 -9.21 16.42
C ASP A 175 29.02 -10.04 15.18
N ASN A 176 27.96 -10.85 15.29
CA ASN A 176 27.35 -11.59 14.18
C ASN A 176 26.29 -10.78 13.40
N GLY A 177 26.12 -9.48 13.71
CA GLY A 177 25.19 -8.58 13.03
C GLY A 177 23.72 -8.82 13.38
N LEU A 178 23.42 -9.49 14.50
CA LEU A 178 22.05 -9.67 14.99
C LEU A 178 21.75 -8.71 16.14
N CYS A 179 20.48 -8.35 16.28
CA CYS A 179 20.02 -7.59 17.43
C CYS A 179 19.73 -8.57 18.58
N ASP A 180 20.75 -8.87 19.40
CA ASP A 180 20.59 -9.77 20.55
C ASP A 180 20.51 -8.98 21.86
N CYS A 181 19.49 -9.27 22.65
CA CYS A 181 19.27 -8.63 23.94
C CYS A 181 19.26 -9.68 25.05
N THR A 182 20.22 -9.58 25.98
CA THR A 182 20.29 -10.45 27.16
C THR A 182 19.42 -9.87 28.29
N PRO A 183 18.33 -10.55 28.71
CA PRO A 183 17.44 -10.05 29.76
C PRO A 183 18.15 -9.83 31.10
N GLN A 184 18.10 -8.61 31.62
CA GLN A 184 18.74 -8.20 32.87
C GLN A 184 17.80 -8.42 34.07
N CYS A 185 17.63 -9.69 34.46
CA CYS A 185 16.73 -10.10 35.56
C CYS A 185 17.43 -10.42 36.88
N ALA A 186 18.76 -10.33 36.95
CA ALA A 186 19.48 -10.57 38.21
C ALA A 186 19.08 -9.52 39.27
N GLY A 187 18.59 -9.99 40.42
CA GLY A 187 18.17 -9.13 41.54
C GLY A 187 16.82 -8.43 41.33
N LYS A 188 16.12 -8.65 40.22
CA LYS A 188 14.79 -8.10 39.96
C LYS A 188 13.71 -9.17 40.22
N THR A 189 12.85 -8.90 41.19
CA THR A 189 11.62 -9.70 41.42
C THR A 189 10.49 -9.26 40.49
N CYS A 190 10.41 -7.96 40.18
CA CYS A 190 9.45 -7.41 39.23
C CYS A 190 10.00 -6.18 38.52
N GLY A 191 9.94 -6.17 37.20
CA GLY A 191 10.38 -5.03 36.39
C GLY A 191 10.71 -5.43 34.96
N ASP A 192 10.95 -4.40 34.14
CA ASP A 192 11.42 -4.53 32.77
C ASP A 192 12.75 -5.29 32.74
N ASN A 193 12.85 -6.25 31.83
CA ASN A 193 14.05 -7.04 31.62
C ASN A 193 15.10 -6.33 30.74
N GLY A 194 14.81 -5.13 30.23
CA GLY A 194 15.66 -4.35 29.35
C GLY A 194 15.56 -4.74 27.87
N CYS A 195 14.68 -5.69 27.54
CA CYS A 195 14.51 -6.27 26.21
C CYS A 195 13.03 -6.25 25.77
N GLY A 196 12.21 -5.35 26.35
CA GLY A 196 10.77 -5.26 26.05
C GLY A 196 9.92 -6.37 26.71
N GLY A 197 10.49 -7.17 27.62
CA GLY A 197 9.80 -8.19 28.40
C GLY A 197 9.91 -7.97 29.91
N LEU A 198 9.39 -8.90 30.70
CA LEU A 198 9.38 -8.81 32.17
C LEU A 198 10.20 -9.93 32.83
N CYS A 199 10.68 -9.67 34.05
CA CYS A 199 11.36 -10.66 34.88
C CYS A 199 10.37 -11.53 35.69
N ASN A 200 10.78 -12.79 35.92
CA ASN A 200 10.02 -13.89 36.53
C ASN A 200 9.11 -13.49 37.71
N GLY A 201 7.80 -13.70 37.56
CA GLY A 201 6.80 -13.50 38.62
C GLY A 201 5.87 -12.32 38.40
N CYS A 202 6.04 -11.58 37.29
CA CYS A 202 5.20 -10.45 36.93
C CYS A 202 4.38 -10.71 35.68
N LEU A 203 3.14 -10.25 35.74
CA LEU A 203 2.19 -10.29 34.66
C LEU A 203 1.72 -8.87 34.39
N ASP A 204 1.96 -8.39 33.18
CA ASP A 204 1.30 -7.21 32.64
C ASP A 204 0.09 -7.70 31.87
N LEU A 205 -1.10 -7.43 32.38
CA LEU A 205 -2.33 -7.67 31.64
C LEU A 205 -2.63 -6.38 30.91
N ILE A 206 -2.30 -6.36 29.62
CA ILE A 206 -2.79 -5.37 28.68
C ILE A 206 -4.06 -5.95 28.09
N TYR A 207 -5.20 -5.38 28.44
CA TYR A 207 -6.46 -5.74 27.83
C TYR A 207 -6.72 -4.80 26.66
N ASP A 208 -6.03 -5.07 25.56
CA ASP A 208 -6.35 -4.57 24.22
C ASP A 208 -6.89 -5.80 23.45
N ASP A 209 -8.10 -5.68 22.93
CA ASP A 209 -8.89 -6.59 22.09
C ASP A 209 -8.42 -8.05 21.75
N GLY A 210 -9.40 -8.96 21.74
CA GLY A 210 -9.33 -10.21 20.96
C GLY A 210 -9.64 -11.52 21.70
N THR A 211 -9.69 -11.55 23.04
CA THR A 211 -10.18 -12.73 23.79
C THR A 211 -10.99 -12.33 25.02
N THR A 212 -12.24 -11.93 24.80
CA THR A 212 -13.19 -11.72 25.91
C THR A 212 -13.86 -13.01 26.32
N GLU A 213 -13.49 -13.53 27.50
CA GLU A 213 -14.50 -13.97 28.47
C GLU A 213 -14.81 -12.76 29.39
N THR A 214 -15.87 -12.05 29.00
CA THR A 214 -16.83 -11.35 29.86
C THR A 214 -16.32 -10.22 30.79
N ALA A 215 -16.62 -8.97 30.42
CA ALA A 215 -16.87 -7.90 31.39
C ALA A 215 -18.35 -7.94 31.82
N TYR A 216 -18.65 -7.55 33.07
CA TYR A 216 -19.98 -7.71 33.67
C TYR A 216 -20.49 -6.34 34.11
N GLY A 217 -21.66 -5.94 33.62
CA GLY A 217 -22.36 -4.75 34.11
C GLY A 217 -23.24 -5.12 35.30
N TYR A 218 -22.97 -4.54 36.47
CA TYR A 218 -23.85 -4.71 37.62
C TYR A 218 -24.91 -3.61 37.65
N ASN A 219 -26.16 -3.97 37.91
CA ASN A 219 -27.12 -3.05 38.48
C ASN A 219 -27.15 -3.35 39.97
N THR A 220 -26.68 -2.43 40.81
CA THR A 220 -26.93 -2.53 42.24
C THR A 220 -28.42 -2.72 42.44
N LEU A 221 -28.79 -3.71 43.25
CA LEU A 221 -30.18 -3.89 43.66
C LEU A 221 -30.79 -2.50 43.95
N PRO A 222 -31.99 -2.17 43.44
CA PRO A 222 -32.57 -0.82 43.44
C PRO A 222 -32.77 -0.15 44.81
N ASP A 223 -32.30 -0.72 45.91
CA ASP A 223 -32.82 -0.42 47.25
C ASP A 223 -31.95 0.53 48.08
N THR A 224 -30.75 0.94 47.65
CA THR A 224 -29.93 1.89 48.46
C THR A 224 -29.37 3.11 47.74
N ASN A 225 -29.03 3.06 46.45
CA ASN A 225 -28.65 4.25 45.70
C ASN A 225 -28.85 4.05 44.17
N PRO A 226 -29.89 4.63 43.54
CA PRO A 226 -30.11 4.52 42.09
C PRO A 226 -29.08 5.29 41.26
N ASP A 227 -28.25 6.11 41.90
CA ASP A 227 -27.30 7.01 41.23
C ASP A 227 -25.87 6.45 41.20
N ARG A 228 -25.64 5.16 41.49
CA ARG A 228 -24.28 4.57 41.49
C ARG A 228 -24.11 3.52 40.38
N LEU A 229 -23.15 3.74 39.49
CA LEU A 229 -22.82 2.84 38.38
C LEU A 229 -21.54 2.04 38.67
N ALA A 230 -21.56 0.72 38.47
CA ALA A 230 -20.37 -0.12 38.59
C ALA A 230 -20.01 -0.78 37.25
N CYS A 231 -18.79 -0.53 36.75
CA CYS A 231 -18.21 -1.23 35.62
C CYS A 231 -17.16 -2.24 36.11
N MET A 232 -17.26 -3.50 35.69
CA MET A 232 -16.38 -4.56 36.18
C MET A 232 -15.75 -5.37 35.05
N VAL A 233 -14.48 -5.71 35.21
CA VAL A 233 -13.73 -6.59 34.32
C VAL A 233 -13.22 -7.80 35.10
N ARG A 234 -13.44 -9.00 34.56
CA ARG A 234 -12.94 -10.26 35.13
C ARG A 234 -11.51 -10.51 34.66
N PHE A 235 -10.67 -10.96 35.58
CA PHE A 235 -9.29 -11.37 35.33
C PHE A 235 -9.08 -12.79 35.83
N GLU A 236 -8.40 -13.59 35.02
CA GLU A 236 -7.89 -14.90 35.41
C GLU A 236 -6.38 -14.82 35.63
N LEU A 237 -5.99 -14.74 36.90
CA LEU A 237 -4.60 -14.66 37.29
C LEU A 237 -3.93 -16.04 37.26
N PRO A 238 -2.64 -16.12 36.87
CA PRO A 238 -1.92 -17.39 36.79
C PRO A 238 -1.73 -18.05 38.16
N ALA A 239 -1.73 -17.25 39.24
CA ALA A 239 -1.52 -17.69 40.61
C ALA A 239 -2.44 -16.95 41.60
N LYS A 240 -2.61 -17.55 42.79
CA LYS A 240 -3.23 -16.89 43.95
C LYS A 240 -2.21 -15.96 44.63
N ASN A 241 -2.69 -15.07 45.49
CA ASN A 241 -1.87 -14.14 46.27
C ASN A 241 -0.98 -13.27 45.39
N MET A 242 -1.50 -12.74 44.28
CA MET A 242 -0.76 -11.79 43.46
C MET A 242 -0.99 -10.36 43.98
N LYS A 243 0.08 -9.62 44.24
CA LYS A 243 0.03 -8.21 44.66
C LYS A 243 -0.20 -7.32 43.44
N LEU A 244 -1.17 -6.41 43.51
CA LEU A 244 -1.35 -5.35 42.52
C LEU A 244 -0.23 -4.32 42.68
N THR A 245 0.52 -4.08 41.60
CA THR A 245 1.71 -3.20 41.62
C THR A 245 1.58 -1.99 40.74
N ARG A 246 0.80 -2.09 39.65
CA ARG A 246 0.43 -0.93 38.84
C ARG A 246 -0.98 -1.05 38.33
N PHE A 247 -1.60 0.11 38.17
CA PHE A 247 -2.89 0.28 37.55
C PHE A 247 -2.82 1.46 36.58
N ALA A 248 -3.32 1.27 35.37
CA ALA A 248 -3.58 2.33 34.43
C ALA A 248 -4.88 2.02 33.70
N ALA A 249 -5.79 2.97 33.70
CA ALA A 249 -6.98 2.94 32.87
C ALA A 249 -6.85 4.01 31.78
N GLY A 250 -7.03 3.61 30.52
CA GLY A 250 -7.17 4.52 29.41
C GLY A 250 -8.50 5.30 29.46
N TRP A 251 -8.64 6.30 28.59
CA TRP A 251 -9.84 7.13 28.53
C TRP A 251 -11.00 6.32 27.97
N MET A 252 -12.03 6.08 28.78
CA MET A 252 -13.29 5.51 28.30
C MET A 252 -13.96 6.52 27.37
N TYR A 253 -13.87 6.29 26.06
CA TYR A 253 -14.56 7.08 25.04
C TYR A 253 -16.09 6.80 25.15
N GLY A 254 -16.75 7.48 26.09
CA GLY A 254 -18.21 7.48 26.31
C GLY A 254 -18.63 8.30 27.54
N LEU A 255 -17.80 8.27 28.59
CA LEU A 255 -17.90 9.12 29.79
C LEU A 255 -17.24 10.51 29.60
N PHE A 256 -17.07 10.92 28.34
CA PHE A 256 -16.18 11.98 27.83
C PHE A 256 -16.17 13.33 28.53
N ASN A 257 -17.19 13.68 29.32
CA ASN A 257 -17.28 14.99 29.96
C ASN A 257 -17.31 14.93 31.48
N LEU A 258 -17.32 13.75 32.09
CA LEU A 258 -17.72 13.66 33.48
C LEU A 258 -16.58 14.04 34.43
N LYS A 259 -15.31 13.80 34.10
CA LYS A 259 -14.19 13.98 35.05
C LYS A 259 -14.57 13.50 36.47
N VAL A 260 -15.37 12.44 36.52
CA VAL A 260 -16.02 12.02 37.76
C VAL A 260 -15.03 11.17 38.53
N PRO A 261 -14.75 11.51 39.80
CA PRO A 261 -13.98 10.64 40.66
C PRO A 261 -14.67 9.29 40.77
N PHE A 262 -13.89 8.22 40.76
CA PHE A 262 -14.41 6.86 40.87
C PHE A 262 -13.73 6.11 42.00
N GLU A 263 -14.47 5.22 42.64
CA GLU A 263 -13.93 4.28 43.60
C GLU A 263 -13.52 3.01 42.83
N LEU A 264 -12.25 2.63 42.93
CA LEU A 264 -11.76 1.36 42.41
C LEU A 264 -11.84 0.33 43.54
N GLY A 265 -12.35 -0.85 43.22
CA GLY A 265 -12.39 -1.99 44.11
C GLY A 265 -12.14 -3.29 43.37
N TYR A 266 -12.08 -4.39 44.12
CA TYR A 266 -12.07 -5.72 43.55
C TYR A 266 -13.02 -6.66 44.28
N ILE A 267 -13.39 -7.76 43.63
CA ILE A 267 -14.21 -8.82 44.18
C ILE A 267 -13.53 -10.16 43.86
N ASN A 268 -13.53 -11.09 44.82
CA ASN A 268 -13.02 -12.43 44.56
C ASN A 268 -14.03 -13.22 43.73
N GLY A 269 -13.57 -14.07 42.82
CA GLY A 269 -14.47 -14.86 41.99
C GLY A 269 -15.41 -15.76 42.80
N SER A 270 -14.95 -16.28 43.95
CA SER A 270 -15.80 -17.06 44.86
C SER A 270 -16.94 -16.27 45.53
N GLU A 271 -16.84 -14.94 45.58
CA GLU A 271 -17.86 -14.06 46.16
C GLU A 271 -18.94 -13.69 45.13
N MET A 272 -18.73 -13.98 43.84
CA MET A 272 -19.66 -13.65 42.78
C MET A 272 -20.65 -14.79 42.49
N SER A 273 -21.93 -14.43 42.39
CA SER A 273 -23.00 -15.35 42.00
C SER A 273 -23.24 -15.25 40.50
N CYS A 274 -22.56 -16.10 39.74
CA CYS A 274 -22.64 -16.15 38.28
C CYS A 274 -23.64 -17.19 37.77
N LYS A 275 -24.43 -16.80 36.77
CA LYS A 275 -25.36 -17.66 36.04
C LYS A 275 -24.98 -17.67 34.57
N ILE A 276 -24.63 -18.85 34.07
CA ILE A 276 -24.39 -19.05 32.63
C ILE A 276 -25.73 -18.93 31.91
N GLY A 277 -25.78 -18.09 30.87
CA GLY A 277 -26.95 -17.96 30.01
C GLY A 277 -27.19 -19.25 29.22
N ASP A 278 -28.45 -19.57 28.96
CA ASP A 278 -28.76 -20.67 28.05
C ASP A 278 -28.56 -20.24 26.59
N LYS A 279 -28.65 -21.21 25.66
CA LYS A 279 -28.53 -20.97 24.21
C LYS A 279 -29.57 -19.99 23.63
N ASP A 280 -30.61 -19.68 24.39
CA ASP A 280 -31.71 -18.79 23.99
C ASP A 280 -31.59 -17.41 24.69
N SER A 281 -30.58 -17.23 25.55
CA SER A 281 -30.24 -16.00 26.23
C SER A 281 -29.34 -15.12 25.35
N TRP A 282 -29.51 -13.81 25.45
CA TRP A 282 -28.66 -12.84 24.74
C TRP A 282 -27.31 -12.59 25.43
N TYR A 283 -27.05 -13.24 26.57
CA TYR A 283 -25.82 -13.12 27.37
C TYR A 283 -25.22 -14.50 27.62
N ASN A 284 -23.89 -14.60 27.65
CA ASN A 284 -23.19 -15.86 27.93
C ASN A 284 -23.13 -16.18 29.42
N GLU A 285 -22.97 -15.16 30.27
CA GLU A 285 -22.92 -15.32 31.72
C GLU A 285 -23.35 -14.01 32.38
N PHE A 286 -24.08 -14.12 33.49
CA PHE A 286 -24.59 -13.01 34.28
C PHE A 286 -24.18 -13.18 35.73
N CYS A 287 -23.32 -12.29 36.23
CA CYS A 287 -22.84 -12.33 37.60
C CYS A 287 -23.45 -11.23 38.46
N GLN A 288 -23.77 -11.57 39.70
CA GLN A 288 -24.30 -10.66 40.69
C GLN A 288 -23.47 -10.65 41.97
N THR A 289 -23.36 -9.47 42.59
CA THR A 289 -22.61 -9.23 43.84
C THR A 289 -23.27 -8.10 44.63
N VAL A 290 -23.33 -8.16 45.96
CA VAL A 290 -23.80 -7.02 46.77
C VAL A 290 -22.67 -6.00 47.01
N PRO A 291 -22.96 -4.68 47.12
CA PRO A 291 -21.92 -3.66 47.29
C PRO A 291 -20.95 -3.90 48.45
N GLU A 292 -21.41 -4.55 49.53
CA GLU A 292 -20.61 -4.86 50.71
C GLU A 292 -19.48 -5.88 50.45
N MET A 293 -19.51 -6.59 49.31
CA MET A 293 -18.46 -7.54 48.92
C MET A 293 -17.36 -6.90 48.06
N ILE A 294 -17.47 -5.61 47.74
CA ILE A 294 -16.43 -4.89 47.00
C ILE A 294 -15.31 -4.48 47.97
N HIS A 295 -14.14 -5.09 47.80
CA HIS A 295 -12.94 -4.72 48.54
C HIS A 295 -12.34 -3.46 47.91
N LYS A 296 -12.44 -2.34 48.62
CA LYS A 296 -11.94 -1.05 48.13
C LYS A 296 -10.42 -1.08 47.94
N ILE A 297 -9.97 -0.61 46.77
CA ILE A 297 -8.55 -0.35 46.44
C ILE A 297 -8.23 1.11 46.75
N GLY A 298 -9.06 2.04 46.28
CA GLY A 298 -8.84 3.47 46.50
C GLY A 298 -9.83 4.35 45.75
N ASP A 299 -9.78 5.65 46.04
CA ASP A 299 -10.53 6.68 45.32
C ASP A 299 -9.61 7.38 44.33
N PHE A 300 -10.06 7.53 43.09
CA PHE A 300 -9.22 8.00 42.00
C PHE A 300 -9.92 9.10 41.21
N GLU A 301 -9.15 10.12 40.84
CA GLU A 301 -9.56 11.08 39.84
C GLU A 301 -9.20 10.55 38.44
N PRO A 302 -9.98 10.88 37.40
CA PRO A 302 -9.66 10.48 36.04
C PRO A 302 -8.30 11.03 35.61
N LEU A 303 -7.42 10.13 35.18
CA LEU A 303 -6.04 10.44 34.79
C LEU A 303 -5.94 10.73 33.30
N GLU A 304 -4.89 11.46 32.90
CA GLU A 304 -4.49 11.54 31.50
C GLU A 304 -4.09 10.15 30.97
N PRO A 305 -4.28 9.89 29.65
CA PRO A 305 -4.15 8.54 29.11
C PRO A 305 -2.74 8.02 29.38
N TYR A 306 -2.63 6.75 29.79
CA TYR A 306 -1.36 6.05 30.04
C TYR A 306 -0.54 6.52 31.26
N THR A 307 -1.12 7.29 32.18
CA THR A 307 -0.46 7.58 33.46
C THR A 307 -0.61 6.38 34.41
N TYR A 308 0.50 5.76 34.79
CA TYR A 308 0.49 4.64 35.73
C TYR A 308 0.41 5.13 37.19
N MET A 309 -0.41 4.43 37.96
CA MET A 309 -0.36 4.48 39.41
C MET A 309 0.56 3.38 39.92
N GLU A 310 1.56 3.76 40.72
CA GLU A 310 2.50 2.81 41.33
C GLU A 310 1.93 2.20 42.62
N ALA A 311 2.50 1.08 43.06
CA ALA A 311 2.04 0.27 44.19
C ALA A 311 1.78 1.09 45.47
N ASP A 312 2.63 2.09 45.76
CA ASP A 312 2.50 2.92 46.95
C ASP A 312 1.19 3.75 46.97
N ALA A 313 0.66 4.09 45.79
CA ALA A 313 -0.60 4.82 45.64
C ALA A 313 -1.84 3.91 45.68
N LEU A 314 -1.65 2.60 45.44
CA LEU A 314 -2.72 1.60 45.46
C LEU A 314 -2.89 0.95 46.84
N GLY A 315 -1.91 1.12 47.72
CA GLY A 315 -1.84 0.41 49.00
C GLY A 315 -1.45 -1.06 48.85
N ASP A 316 -1.52 -1.81 49.96
CA ASP A 316 -1.17 -3.22 49.99
C ASP A 316 -2.34 -4.11 49.54
N VAL A 317 -2.63 -4.07 48.23
CA VAL A 317 -3.67 -4.91 47.62
C VAL A 317 -3.06 -6.22 47.13
N THR A 318 -3.50 -7.33 47.72
CA THR A 318 -3.13 -8.69 47.29
C THR A 318 -4.37 -9.48 46.97
N PHE A 319 -4.43 -10.00 45.74
CA PHE A 319 -5.54 -10.82 45.28
C PHE A 319 -5.40 -12.25 45.79
N PRO A 320 -6.28 -12.72 46.68
CA PRO A 320 -6.17 -14.06 47.28
C PRO A 320 -6.58 -15.18 46.32
N GLU A 321 -7.28 -14.85 45.24
CA GLU A 321 -7.80 -15.80 44.26
C GLU A 321 -7.20 -15.59 42.86
N LYS A 322 -7.43 -16.59 42.00
CA LYS A 322 -7.04 -16.49 40.59
C LYS A 322 -8.06 -15.68 39.81
N THR A 323 -9.33 -15.99 39.98
CA THR A 323 -10.42 -15.22 39.41
C THR A 323 -10.67 -14.00 40.27
N VAL A 324 -10.47 -12.81 39.70
CA VAL A 324 -10.67 -11.53 40.37
C VAL A 324 -11.45 -10.62 39.44
N TYR A 325 -12.35 -9.83 39.99
CA TYR A 325 -13.08 -8.82 39.24
C TYR A 325 -12.64 -7.45 39.72
N ILE A 326 -12.12 -6.61 38.84
CA ILE A 326 -11.82 -5.21 39.18
C ILE A 326 -13.04 -4.37 38.82
N ALA A 327 -13.53 -3.60 39.78
CA ALA A 327 -14.71 -2.76 39.69
C ALA A 327 -14.33 -1.29 39.76
N ALA A 328 -14.85 -0.48 38.84
CA ALA A 328 -14.87 0.98 38.92
C ALA A 328 -16.29 1.44 39.24
N LEU A 329 -16.46 2.13 40.36
CA LEU A 329 -17.72 2.63 40.88
C LEU A 329 -17.79 4.15 40.68
N PHE A 330 -18.80 4.60 39.96
CA PHE A 330 -19.05 6.01 39.66
C PHE A 330 -20.30 6.46 40.38
N ASP A 331 -20.19 7.54 41.15
CA ASP A 331 -21.36 8.24 41.69
C ASP A 331 -21.85 9.24 40.63
N LEU A 332 -23.05 8.99 40.10
CA LEU A 332 -23.70 9.82 39.11
C LEU A 332 -24.43 10.98 39.83
N PRO A 333 -24.37 12.22 39.32
CA PRO A 333 -25.14 13.32 39.89
C PRO A 333 -26.66 13.07 39.76
N ALA A 334 -27.46 13.57 40.71
CA ALA A 334 -28.92 13.42 40.70
C ALA A 334 -29.56 13.94 39.38
N THR A 335 -30.65 13.28 38.98
CA THR A 335 -31.32 13.29 37.66
C THR A 335 -31.74 14.64 37.06
N ASP A 336 -31.68 15.75 37.79
CA ASP A 336 -32.23 17.04 37.37
C ASP A 336 -31.28 17.86 36.48
N ALA A 337 -30.01 17.44 36.37
CA ALA A 337 -28.97 18.13 35.62
C ALA A 337 -28.61 17.46 34.27
N TRP A 338 -29.36 16.43 33.85
CA TRP A 338 -28.94 15.59 32.73
C TRP A 338 -29.47 16.07 31.38
N PRO A 339 -28.64 16.03 30.31
CA PRO A 339 -29.16 16.12 28.95
C PRO A 339 -30.01 14.88 28.65
N GLU A 340 -31.13 15.07 27.94
CA GLU A 340 -32.22 14.08 27.74
C GLU A 340 -31.83 12.72 27.10
N ASN A 341 -30.55 12.42 26.88
CA ASN A 341 -30.03 11.25 26.17
C ASN A 341 -28.82 10.56 26.83
N GLY A 342 -28.66 10.62 28.16
CA GLY A 342 -27.55 9.99 28.86
C GLY A 342 -27.62 8.44 28.84
N MET A 343 -26.91 7.80 27.91
CA MET A 343 -26.65 6.34 27.91
C MET A 343 -25.39 6.04 28.73
N TYR A 344 -25.46 5.05 29.62
CA TYR A 344 -24.28 4.51 30.31
C TYR A 344 -23.93 3.16 29.71
N VAL A 345 -22.70 3.03 29.21
CA VAL A 345 -22.17 1.80 28.62
C VAL A 345 -20.84 1.51 29.30
N CYS A 346 -20.69 0.31 29.86
CA CYS A 346 -19.38 -0.28 30.10
C CYS A 346 -19.01 -1.01 28.79
N PRO A 347 -18.05 -0.52 27.99
CA PRO A 347 -17.79 -1.10 26.68
C PRO A 347 -17.15 -2.49 26.81
N ILE A 348 -17.68 -3.41 25.99
CA ILE A 348 -17.06 -4.68 25.60
C ILE A 348 -17.30 -4.75 24.10
N ASP A 349 -16.25 -4.83 23.28
CA ASP A 349 -16.41 -5.43 21.95
C ASP A 349 -15.08 -5.95 21.41
N ASP A 350 -15.19 -7.01 20.61
CA ASP A 350 -14.51 -7.10 19.31
C ASP A 350 -15.15 -8.15 18.37
N SER A 351 -16.42 -8.54 18.56
CA SER A 351 -17.00 -9.66 17.80
C SER A 351 -17.53 -9.28 16.42
N GLY A 352 -17.43 -8.02 15.98
CA GLY A 352 -17.88 -7.58 14.65
C GLY A 352 -19.40 -7.72 14.39
N ASP A 353 -20.15 -8.28 15.34
CA ASP A 353 -21.55 -8.67 15.22
C ASP A 353 -22.41 -7.99 16.31
N GLY A 354 -22.08 -6.77 16.76
CA GLY A 354 -22.98 -5.84 17.44
C GLY A 354 -23.83 -6.36 18.62
N GLY A 355 -23.45 -7.47 19.26
CA GLY A 355 -24.35 -8.23 20.14
C GLY A 355 -24.13 -8.06 21.64
N ASN A 356 -22.94 -7.62 22.08
CA ASN A 356 -22.51 -7.82 23.47
C ASN A 356 -22.07 -6.54 24.20
N SER A 357 -22.65 -5.39 23.89
CA SER A 357 -22.52 -4.20 24.73
C SER A 357 -23.55 -4.23 25.86
N PHE A 358 -23.12 -4.17 27.13
CA PHE A 358 -24.06 -3.96 28.23
C PHE A 358 -24.65 -2.55 28.12
N MET A 359 -25.95 -2.49 27.80
CA MET A 359 -26.74 -1.27 27.88
C MET A 359 -27.52 -1.27 29.19
N MET A 360 -27.45 -0.19 29.95
CA MET A 360 -28.47 0.08 30.97
C MET A 360 -29.65 0.83 30.32
N PRO A 361 -30.91 0.41 30.55
CA PRO A 361 -32.05 1.18 30.11
C PRO A 361 -32.17 2.48 30.91
N GLN A 362 -32.41 3.61 30.25
CA GLN A 362 -33.06 4.74 30.91
C GLN A 362 -34.54 4.40 31.11
N TYR A 363 -35.05 4.61 32.32
CA TYR A 363 -36.49 4.64 32.56
C TYR A 363 -37.00 6.04 32.27
N LYS A 364 -37.66 6.22 31.13
CA LYS A 364 -38.52 7.39 30.89
C LYS A 364 -39.95 6.95 31.20
N ASP A 365 -40.57 7.58 32.21
CA ASP A 365 -42.00 7.51 32.55
C ASP A 365 -42.74 6.23 32.11
N GLY A 366 -42.51 5.13 32.84
CA GLY A 366 -43.41 3.98 32.84
C GLY A 366 -43.42 3.05 31.62
N ASP A 367 -42.66 3.30 30.57
CA ASP A 367 -42.59 2.40 29.40
C ASP A 367 -41.33 1.52 29.41
N LYS A 368 -41.53 0.19 29.44
CA LYS A 368 -40.48 -0.83 29.63
C LYS A 368 -39.92 -1.33 28.28
N THR A 369 -39.66 -0.45 27.33
CA THR A 369 -39.10 -0.85 26.04
C THR A 369 -37.58 -0.62 26.00
N LEU A 370 -36.83 -1.73 25.92
CA LEU A 370 -35.38 -1.74 25.74
C LEU A 370 -35.00 -1.07 24.41
N LEU A 371 -34.22 0.01 24.45
CA LEU A 371 -33.60 0.60 23.27
C LEU A 371 -32.59 -0.38 22.67
N LYS A 372 -32.52 -0.48 21.34
CA LYS A 372 -31.52 -1.28 20.61
C LYS A 372 -30.17 -0.53 20.58
N ALA A 373 -29.08 -1.25 20.87
CA ALA A 373 -27.71 -0.73 20.79
C ALA A 373 -27.25 -0.61 19.33
N SER A 374 -26.40 0.39 19.08
CA SER A 374 -25.43 0.37 17.98
C SER A 374 -24.02 0.41 18.59
N PRO A 375 -23.00 -0.18 17.95
CA PRO A 375 -21.62 -0.06 18.40
C PRO A 375 -21.22 1.43 18.48
N PHE A 376 -20.52 1.81 19.56
CA PHE A 376 -19.98 3.15 19.72
C PHE A 376 -18.77 3.30 18.79
N LYS A 377 -18.83 4.32 17.95
CA LYS A 377 -17.75 4.65 17.01
C LYS A 377 -17.22 6.04 17.31
N ASP A 378 -15.93 6.27 17.07
CA ASP A 378 -15.33 7.59 17.15
C ASP A 378 -15.90 8.52 16.06
N LYS A 379 -15.44 9.77 16.02
CA LYS A 379 -15.86 10.77 15.02
C LYS A 379 -15.55 10.35 13.56
N ASP A 380 -14.69 9.35 13.40
CA ASP A 380 -14.23 8.81 12.12
C ASP A 380 -14.83 7.42 11.83
N ASP A 381 -15.85 7.01 12.60
CA ASP A 381 -16.57 5.73 12.46
C ASP A 381 -15.76 4.47 12.85
N ASN A 382 -14.66 4.63 13.61
CA ASN A 382 -13.88 3.50 14.15
C ASN A 382 -14.43 3.03 15.50
N PRO A 383 -14.50 1.71 15.78
CA PRO A 383 -14.83 1.23 17.12
C PRO A 383 -13.81 1.76 18.13
N GLY A 384 -14.30 2.42 19.19
CA GLY A 384 -13.45 2.94 20.26
C GLY A 384 -13.13 1.85 21.28
N THR A 385 -11.87 1.45 21.40
CA THR A 385 -11.38 0.56 22.46
C THR A 385 -10.74 1.37 23.60
N THR A 386 -10.71 0.80 24.80
CA THR A 386 -10.01 1.41 25.94
C THR A 386 -9.07 0.38 26.56
N PRO A 387 -7.74 0.58 26.51
CA PRO A 387 -6.81 -0.31 27.20
C PRO A 387 -7.04 -0.22 28.70
N PHE A 388 -7.38 -1.34 29.31
CA PHE A 388 -7.27 -1.52 30.74
C PHE A 388 -5.97 -2.27 31.03
N ARG A 389 -5.08 -1.67 31.83
CA ARG A 389 -3.77 -2.25 32.12
C ARG A 389 -3.53 -2.40 33.61
N ILE A 390 -3.33 -3.64 34.03
CA ILE A 390 -2.90 -3.94 35.40
C ILE A 390 -1.61 -4.72 35.40
N ARG A 391 -0.74 -4.38 36.35
CA ARG A 391 0.46 -5.15 36.63
C ARG A 391 0.34 -5.79 38.00
N VAL A 392 0.49 -7.10 38.01
CA VAL A 392 0.50 -7.89 39.25
C VAL A 392 1.81 -8.66 39.37
N GLN A 393 2.23 -8.90 40.61
CA GLN A 393 3.41 -9.71 40.93
C GLN A 393 3.04 -10.80 41.94
N LEU A 394 3.72 -11.94 41.92
CA LEU A 394 3.58 -12.94 42.98
C LEU A 394 3.96 -12.32 44.33
N SER A 395 3.05 -12.37 45.31
CA SER A 395 3.39 -12.05 46.69
C SER A 395 4.31 -13.16 47.23
N GLN A 396 5.49 -12.78 47.71
CA GLN A 396 6.47 -13.71 48.28
C GLN A 396 6.13 -14.09 49.72
#